data_AF-A0A9X3WMY6-F1
#
_entry.id   AF-A0A9X3WMY6-F1
#
_cell.length_a   1.000
_cell.length_b   1.000
_cell.length_c   1.000
_cell.angle_alpha   90.00
_cell.angle_beta   90.00
_cell.angle_gamma   90.00
#
_symmetry.space_group_name_H-M   'P 1'
#
loop_
_entity.id
_entity.type
_entity.pdbx_description
1 polymer ?
#
loop_
_entity_poly.entity_id
_entity_poly.type
_entity_poly.pdbx_seq_one_letter_code
_entity_poly.pdbx_strand_id
1 'polypeptide(L)'
;MVRHIFVAAISILFLVGCGASLQQEQSQQVIHNKKQTALLEISNQPVKKVDNVTEQDEIVATTEEVTTVEHEKEEKNQNISPKLLVELTDELDQVHRRVVEKIEANGWYESIDTIEPSVEEFDQAIRPIVAPYFTKAFIDREVIGKMEAFFCYCDAPGPLQGTLIPDLFADTDQKGERISYNAYRPANEMYTGAKIKVTAAKEQDSWKIDAFEMKVSSHEQSFSITLEQVLAYYQAKGVEVRHIETDQDRNGEAIFIVETVADGKKIAVHSADWFTIDYDLWVEWYK
;
A
#
# COMPACT_ATOMS: atom_id res chain seq x y z
N MET A 1 -27.08 -62.07 3.34
CA MET A 1 -25.82 -62.64 2.83
C MET A 1 -25.85 -62.54 1.32
N VAL A 2 -25.02 -61.71 0.69
CA VAL A 2 -24.25 -62.05 -0.52
C VAL A 2 -23.16 -60.98 -0.64
N ARG A 3 -21.91 -61.41 -0.53
CA ARG A 3 -20.71 -60.73 -1.02
C ARG A 3 -20.20 -61.58 -2.18
N HIS A 4 -19.39 -60.95 -3.04
CA HIS A 4 -18.55 -61.53 -4.12
C HIS A 4 -19.22 -61.57 -5.50
N ILE A 5 -18.56 -61.24 -6.63
CA ILE A 5 -17.15 -60.97 -6.94
C ILE A 5 -17.09 -60.19 -8.27
N PHE A 6 -16.02 -59.40 -8.44
CA PHE A 6 -15.56 -58.73 -9.66
C PHE A 6 -15.15 -59.72 -10.76
N VAL A 7 -15.46 -59.44 -12.04
CA VAL A 7 -14.60 -59.84 -13.18
C VAL A 7 -14.61 -58.75 -14.26
N ALA A 8 -13.40 -58.53 -14.77
CA ALA A 8 -12.89 -57.55 -15.72
C ALA A 8 -13.57 -57.50 -17.11
N ALA A 9 -13.41 -56.34 -17.77
CA ALA A 9 -13.18 -56.28 -19.21
C ALA A 9 -12.26 -55.10 -19.56
N ILE A 10 -11.13 -55.45 -20.17
CA ILE A 10 -10.13 -54.60 -20.82
C ILE A 10 -10.59 -54.38 -22.28
N SER A 11 -10.44 -53.17 -22.83
CA SER A 11 -9.78 -52.93 -24.15
C SER A 11 -9.97 -51.50 -24.68
N ILE A 12 -8.87 -50.74 -24.66
CA ILE A 12 -8.22 -50.05 -25.79
C ILE A 12 -9.13 -49.36 -26.82
N LEU A 13 -9.02 -48.02 -26.92
CA LEU A 13 -9.06 -47.33 -28.21
C LEU A 13 -8.00 -46.20 -28.26
N PHE A 14 -7.34 -46.12 -29.40
CA PHE A 14 -6.17 -45.33 -29.77
C PHE A 14 -6.54 -43.94 -30.31
N LEU A 15 -5.72 -42.93 -29.96
CA LEU A 15 -5.14 -41.87 -30.81
C LEU A 15 -6.00 -41.11 -31.86
N VAL A 16 -6.35 -39.86 -31.55
CA VAL A 16 -6.43 -38.67 -32.44
C VAL A 16 -6.42 -37.42 -31.53
N GLY A 17 -5.68 -36.31 -31.67
CA GLY A 17 -4.57 -35.89 -32.51
C GLY A 17 -4.01 -34.59 -31.90
N CYS A 18 -2.69 -34.44 -31.88
CA CYS A 18 -1.97 -33.20 -31.59
C CYS A 18 -1.93 -32.34 -32.86
N GLY A 19 -2.15 -31.03 -32.75
CA GLY A 19 -1.73 -30.08 -33.79
C GLY A 19 -2.57 -28.81 -33.93
N ALA A 20 -2.59 -27.95 -32.91
CA ALA A 20 -2.98 -26.54 -33.05
C ALA A 20 -2.42 -25.71 -31.89
N SER A 21 -1.09 -25.55 -31.84
CA SER A 21 -0.42 -24.64 -30.91
C SER A 21 0.80 -24.03 -31.59
N LEU A 22 0.60 -23.05 -32.48
CA LEU A 22 1.65 -22.19 -33.05
C LEU A 22 1.03 -21.19 -34.06
N GLN A 23 0.07 -20.37 -33.64
CA GLN A 23 -0.34 -19.21 -34.48
C GLN A 23 -0.97 -18.03 -33.73
N GLN A 24 -1.05 -18.06 -32.39
CA GLN A 24 -1.72 -17.01 -31.62
C GLN A 24 -0.76 -15.99 -30.97
N GLU A 25 0.55 -16.24 -30.98
CA GLU A 25 1.55 -15.32 -30.38
C GLU A 25 2.05 -14.21 -31.32
N GLN A 26 1.78 -14.26 -32.63
CA GLN A 26 2.27 -13.23 -33.57
C GLN A 26 1.30 -12.06 -33.80
N SER A 27 0.03 -12.13 -33.38
CA SER A 27 -0.92 -11.02 -33.60
C SER A 27 -0.87 -9.94 -32.51
N GLN A 28 -0.35 -10.25 -31.31
CA GLN A 28 -0.28 -9.28 -30.20
C GLN A 28 0.93 -8.33 -30.29
N GLN A 29 2.03 -8.73 -30.93
CA GLN A 29 3.21 -7.86 -31.09
C GLN A 29 3.05 -6.74 -32.13
N VAL A 30 2.10 -6.86 -33.08
CA VAL A 30 1.92 -5.85 -34.15
C VAL A 30 1.05 -4.68 -33.70
N ILE A 31 0.19 -4.87 -32.69
CA ILE A 31 -0.70 -3.79 -32.18
C ILE A 31 0.05 -2.88 -31.20
N HIS A 32 1.04 -3.40 -30.46
CA HIS A 32 1.77 -2.62 -29.46
C HIS A 32 2.74 -1.58 -30.08
N ASN A 33 3.18 -1.77 -31.32
CA ASN A 33 4.14 -0.87 -31.99
C ASN A 33 3.49 0.33 -32.69
N LYS A 34 2.15 0.41 -32.78
CA LYS A 34 1.46 1.50 -33.51
C LYS A 34 0.96 2.65 -32.60
N LYS A 35 0.88 2.44 -31.28
CA LYS A 35 0.45 3.46 -30.31
C LYS A 35 1.59 4.29 -29.72
N GLN A 36 2.85 3.83 -29.77
CA GLN A 36 3.99 4.56 -29.22
C GLN A 36 4.60 5.63 -30.16
N THR A 37 4.23 5.65 -31.44
CA THR A 37 4.77 6.63 -32.40
C THR A 37 3.92 7.91 -32.53
N ALA A 38 2.79 8.02 -31.84
CA ALA A 38 1.84 9.14 -32.00
C ALA A 38 1.85 10.18 -30.86
N LEU A 39 2.76 10.07 -29.88
CA LEU A 39 2.83 10.97 -28.70
C LEU A 39 4.16 11.73 -28.56
N LEU A 40 5.01 11.74 -29.59
CA LEU A 40 6.33 12.39 -29.59
C LEU A 40 6.48 13.50 -30.64
N GLU A 41 5.38 14.14 -31.02
CA GLU A 41 5.38 15.37 -31.82
C GLU A 41 4.41 16.39 -31.22
N ILE A 42 4.78 17.04 -30.12
CA ILE A 42 4.43 18.44 -29.80
C ILE A 42 5.39 18.87 -28.68
N SER A 43 6.19 19.90 -28.96
CA SER A 43 6.89 20.81 -28.02
C SER A 43 8.38 20.95 -28.33
N ASN A 44 8.67 21.67 -29.41
CA ASN A 44 9.94 22.37 -29.59
C ASN A 44 9.67 23.70 -30.29
N GLN A 45 9.49 24.77 -29.51
CA GLN A 45 9.73 26.13 -30.00
C GLN A 45 10.59 26.92 -28.99
N PRO A 46 11.61 27.65 -29.46
CA PRO A 46 12.63 28.28 -28.61
C PRO A 46 12.21 29.64 -28.05
N VAL A 47 12.54 29.86 -26.77
CA VAL A 47 12.45 31.14 -26.07
C VAL A 47 13.53 32.10 -26.57
N LYS A 48 13.12 33.29 -27.00
CA LYS A 48 14.01 34.42 -27.36
C LYS A 48 14.66 35.02 -26.11
N LYS A 49 15.98 35.19 -26.16
CA LYS A 49 16.76 36.10 -25.30
C LYS A 49 16.44 37.55 -25.65
N VAL A 50 16.36 38.40 -24.63
CA VAL A 50 16.59 39.84 -24.75
C VAL A 50 17.51 40.25 -23.61
N ASP A 51 18.62 40.87 -23.99
CA ASP A 51 19.66 41.44 -23.12
C ASP A 51 19.29 42.86 -22.63
N ASN A 52 19.89 43.21 -21.48
CA ASN A 52 20.36 44.55 -21.07
C ASN A 52 19.32 45.64 -20.69
N VAL A 53 19.44 46.23 -19.49
CA VAL A 53 20.24 47.46 -19.21
C VAL A 53 20.21 47.78 -17.70
N THR A 54 21.39 48.16 -17.22
CA THR A 54 21.87 48.75 -15.96
C THR A 54 21.09 49.98 -15.46
N GLU A 55 20.95 50.16 -14.14
CA GLU A 55 21.33 51.42 -13.47
C GLU A 55 21.47 51.25 -11.94
N GLN A 56 22.49 51.92 -11.41
CA GLN A 56 22.89 52.02 -10.02
C GLN A 56 21.90 52.91 -9.27
N ASP A 57 21.67 52.63 -7.98
CA ASP A 57 21.68 53.71 -6.99
C ASP A 57 21.86 53.22 -5.56
N GLU A 58 22.32 54.15 -4.76
CA GLU A 58 23.18 54.05 -3.59
C GLU A 58 22.44 53.86 -2.26
N ILE A 59 23.23 53.49 -1.27
CA ILE A 59 22.92 53.09 0.11
C ILE A 59 22.36 54.26 0.94
N VAL A 60 21.27 54.05 1.69
CA VAL A 60 21.08 54.68 3.01
C VAL A 60 20.42 53.69 3.98
N ALA A 61 21.15 53.36 5.04
CA ALA A 61 20.69 52.58 6.18
C ALA A 61 19.68 53.39 7.03
N THR A 62 18.61 52.74 7.48
CA THR A 62 17.89 53.18 8.68
C THR A 62 17.40 51.95 9.42
N THR A 63 18.01 51.72 10.58
CA THR A 63 17.72 50.68 11.54
C THR A 63 16.45 51.07 12.32
N GLU A 64 15.35 50.36 12.09
CA GLU A 64 14.22 50.36 13.02
C GLU A 64 13.96 48.92 13.44
N GLU A 65 14.19 48.66 14.74
CA GLU A 65 13.83 47.44 15.44
C GLU A 65 12.31 47.20 15.32
N VAL A 66 11.92 46.35 14.37
CA VAL A 66 10.64 45.66 14.44
C VAL A 66 10.80 44.57 15.49
N THR A 67 10.33 44.84 16.70
CA THR A 67 10.10 43.81 17.71
C THR A 67 8.99 42.91 17.18
N THR A 68 9.35 41.88 16.42
CA THR A 68 8.48 40.74 16.14
C THR A 68 8.20 40.08 17.48
N VAL A 69 7.00 40.37 18.01
CA VAL A 69 6.41 39.57 19.07
C VAL A 69 6.18 38.19 18.48
N GLU A 70 7.14 37.29 18.71
CA GLU A 70 6.95 35.85 18.61
C GLU A 70 5.79 35.47 19.54
N HIS A 71 4.58 35.45 18.98
CA HIS A 71 3.58 34.51 19.45
C HIS A 71 4.04 33.13 18.98
N GLU A 72 4.98 32.55 19.72
CA GLU A 72 5.02 31.11 19.91
C GLU A 72 3.65 30.71 20.43
N LYS A 73 2.76 30.37 19.49
CA LYS A 73 1.73 29.38 19.79
C LYS A 73 2.51 28.12 20.14
N GLU A 74 2.67 27.87 21.43
CA GLU A 74 2.78 26.53 21.95
C GLU A 74 1.56 25.75 21.41
N GLU A 75 1.72 25.13 20.25
CA GLU A 75 0.82 24.07 19.80
C GLU A 75 0.99 22.96 20.82
N LYS A 76 0.05 22.97 21.77
CA LYS A 76 -0.17 21.93 22.76
C LYS A 76 -0.23 20.61 21.99
N ASN A 77 0.90 19.88 21.99
CA ASN A 77 1.08 18.62 21.32
C ASN A 77 0.03 17.66 21.92
N GLN A 78 -1.13 17.57 21.28
CA GLN A 78 -2.23 16.74 21.76
C GLN A 78 -1.79 15.32 21.50
N ASN A 79 -1.29 14.65 22.52
CA ASN A 79 -0.76 13.31 22.39
C ASN A 79 -1.83 12.38 21.77
N ILE A 80 -1.69 12.07 20.48
CA ILE A 80 -2.61 11.21 19.75
C ILE A 80 -2.43 9.79 20.27
N SER A 81 -3.54 9.15 20.62
CA SER A 81 -3.49 7.78 21.08
C SER A 81 -2.99 6.86 19.97
N PRO A 82 -2.02 5.97 20.23
CA PRO A 82 -1.63 4.92 19.28
C PRO A 82 -2.82 4.08 18.80
N LYS A 83 -3.84 3.92 19.65
CA LYS A 83 -5.09 3.23 19.32
C LYS A 83 -5.82 3.89 18.15
N LEU A 84 -5.88 5.23 18.10
CA LEU A 84 -6.51 5.98 17.01
C LEU A 84 -5.77 5.75 15.68
N LEU A 85 -4.44 5.71 15.70
CA LEU A 85 -3.63 5.47 14.50
C LEU A 85 -3.83 4.06 13.95
N VAL A 86 -3.97 3.07 14.84
CA VAL A 86 -4.35 1.71 14.48
C VAL A 86 -5.76 1.68 13.87
N GLU A 87 -6.75 2.29 14.51
CA GLU A 87 -8.14 2.35 14.00
C GLU A 87 -8.22 2.93 12.58
N LEU A 88 -7.43 3.96 12.28
CA LEU A 88 -7.38 4.57 10.94
C LEU A 88 -6.91 3.61 9.84
N THR A 89 -6.00 2.68 10.14
CA THR A 89 -5.37 1.79 9.14
C THR A 89 -5.93 0.38 9.15
N ASP A 90 -6.47 -0.10 10.28
CA ASP A 90 -6.95 -1.47 10.44
C ASP A 90 -8.21 -1.76 9.63
N GLU A 91 -9.05 -0.75 9.38
CA GLU A 91 -10.30 -0.93 8.65
C GLU A 91 -10.11 -0.97 7.12
N LEU A 92 -8.92 -0.65 6.60
CA LEU A 92 -8.68 -0.51 5.16
C LEU A 92 -8.98 -1.79 4.37
N ASP A 93 -8.66 -2.96 4.92
CA ASP A 93 -9.01 -4.26 4.34
C ASP A 93 -10.51 -4.49 4.23
N GLN A 94 -11.25 -4.08 5.25
CA GLN A 94 -12.70 -4.24 5.27
C GLN A 94 -13.33 -3.27 4.29
N VAL A 95 -12.81 -2.05 4.20
CA VAL A 95 -13.24 -1.07 3.21
C VAL A 95 -12.95 -1.57 1.80
N HIS A 96 -11.75 -2.10 1.55
CA HIS A 96 -11.38 -2.72 0.27
C HIS A 96 -12.36 -3.82 -0.11
N ARG A 97 -12.62 -4.75 0.81
CA ARG A 97 -13.55 -5.86 0.59
C ARG A 97 -14.96 -5.37 0.26
N ARG A 98 -15.49 -4.39 1.01
CA ARG A 98 -16.81 -3.79 0.73
C ARG A 98 -16.87 -3.14 -0.64
N VAL A 99 -15.77 -2.52 -1.09
CA VAL A 99 -15.64 -1.96 -2.45
C VAL A 99 -15.66 -3.08 -3.49
N VAL A 100 -14.87 -4.14 -3.32
CA VAL A 100 -14.85 -5.30 -4.24
C VAL A 100 -16.22 -5.99 -4.30
N GLU A 101 -16.83 -6.27 -3.16
CA GLU A 101 -18.19 -6.84 -3.08
C GLU A 101 -19.22 -5.95 -3.79
N LYS A 102 -19.06 -4.62 -3.70
CA LYS A 102 -19.93 -3.68 -4.40
C LYS A 102 -19.71 -3.72 -5.92
N ILE A 103 -18.47 -3.84 -6.37
CA ILE A 103 -18.11 -3.99 -7.79
C ILE A 103 -18.70 -5.30 -8.34
N GLU A 104 -18.50 -6.41 -7.64
CA GLU A 104 -19.06 -7.72 -7.98
C GLU A 104 -20.59 -7.70 -8.03
N ALA A 105 -21.25 -7.12 -7.02
CA ALA A 105 -22.72 -7.05 -6.97
C ALA A 105 -23.34 -6.21 -8.09
N ASN A 106 -22.56 -5.32 -8.72
CA ASN A 106 -22.98 -4.56 -9.89
C ASN A 106 -22.65 -5.26 -11.23
N GLY A 107 -22.01 -6.44 -11.21
CA GLY A 107 -21.68 -7.22 -12.41
C GLY A 107 -20.48 -6.68 -13.21
N TRP A 108 -19.70 -5.76 -12.63
CA TRP A 108 -18.62 -5.08 -13.37
C TRP A 108 -17.37 -5.96 -13.59
N TYR A 109 -17.27 -7.13 -12.95
CA TYR A 109 -16.22 -8.12 -13.23
C TYR A 109 -16.61 -9.19 -14.27
N GLU A 110 -17.86 -9.18 -14.76
CA GLU A 110 -18.41 -10.35 -15.49
C GLU A 110 -17.87 -10.53 -16.92
N SER A 111 -17.21 -9.54 -17.54
CA SER A 111 -16.49 -9.76 -18.80
C SER A 111 -15.41 -8.73 -19.07
N ILE A 112 -14.27 -9.20 -19.61
CA ILE A 112 -13.14 -8.38 -20.09
C ILE A 112 -13.56 -7.45 -21.25
N ASP A 113 -14.64 -7.80 -21.96
CA ASP A 113 -15.03 -7.13 -23.20
C ASP A 113 -16.22 -6.16 -23.07
N THR A 114 -16.91 -6.06 -21.91
CA THR A 114 -18.24 -5.40 -21.94
C THR A 114 -18.78 -4.62 -20.75
N ILE A 115 -18.17 -4.53 -19.55
CA ILE A 115 -18.78 -3.69 -18.49
C ILE A 115 -17.73 -3.03 -17.57
N GLU A 116 -17.11 -1.94 -18.02
CA GLU A 116 -16.54 -0.95 -17.11
C GLU A 116 -17.63 0.12 -16.84
N PRO A 117 -17.95 0.45 -15.57
CA PRO A 117 -18.91 1.51 -15.27
C PRO A 117 -18.40 2.86 -15.77
N SER A 118 -19.32 3.81 -16.00
CA SER A 118 -18.93 5.21 -16.05
C SER A 118 -18.35 5.67 -14.71
N VAL A 119 -17.53 6.73 -14.73
CA VAL A 119 -16.98 7.32 -13.50
C VAL A 119 -18.09 7.75 -12.55
N GLU A 120 -19.19 8.28 -13.06
CA GLU A 120 -20.36 8.68 -12.27
C GLU A 120 -21.06 7.49 -11.61
N GLU A 121 -21.23 6.37 -12.32
CA GLU A 121 -21.81 5.14 -11.76
C GLU A 121 -20.92 4.55 -10.67
N PHE A 122 -19.61 4.52 -10.91
CA PHE A 122 -18.63 4.07 -9.92
C PHE A 122 -18.63 4.99 -8.68
N ASP A 123 -18.61 6.31 -8.88
CA ASP A 123 -18.63 7.29 -7.79
C ASP A 123 -19.87 7.13 -6.90
N GLN A 124 -21.05 7.05 -7.50
CA GLN A 124 -22.30 6.86 -6.76
C GLN A 124 -22.33 5.57 -5.94
N ALA A 125 -21.72 4.49 -6.46
CA ALA A 125 -21.67 3.20 -5.78
C ALA A 125 -20.61 3.15 -4.67
N ILE A 126 -19.42 3.71 -4.92
CA ILE A 126 -18.24 3.54 -4.08
C ILE A 126 -18.09 4.64 -3.04
N ARG A 127 -18.38 5.91 -3.37
CA ARG A 127 -18.20 7.04 -2.45
C ARG A 127 -18.89 6.83 -1.09
N PRO A 128 -20.14 6.32 -1.00
CA PRO A 128 -20.79 6.09 0.29
C PRO A 128 -20.05 5.10 1.19
N ILE A 129 -19.31 4.15 0.60
CA ILE A 129 -18.53 3.14 1.33
C ILE A 129 -17.26 3.75 1.91
N VAL A 130 -16.60 4.62 1.14
CA VAL A 130 -15.26 5.15 1.46
C VAL A 130 -15.30 6.50 2.20
N ALA A 131 -16.38 7.28 2.07
CA ALA A 131 -16.57 8.60 2.69
C ALA A 131 -16.41 8.67 4.23
N PRO A 132 -16.73 7.62 5.01
CA PRO A 132 -16.46 7.62 6.45
C PRO A 132 -14.96 7.62 6.79
N TYR A 133 -14.12 7.11 5.89
CA TYR A 133 -12.71 6.77 6.16
C TYR A 133 -11.71 7.74 5.53
N PHE A 134 -12.08 8.35 4.41
CA PHE A 134 -11.19 9.18 3.62
C PHE A 134 -11.74 10.60 3.44
N THR A 135 -10.84 11.56 3.31
CA THR A 135 -11.22 12.93 2.95
C THR A 135 -11.84 12.96 1.55
N LYS A 136 -12.65 13.98 1.27
CA LYS A 136 -13.24 14.14 -0.07
C LYS A 136 -12.15 14.21 -1.15
N ALA A 137 -11.09 14.99 -0.89
CA ALA A 137 -9.99 15.18 -1.83
C ALA A 137 -9.26 13.86 -2.12
N PHE A 138 -9.08 13.01 -1.11
CA PHE A 138 -8.49 11.70 -1.29
C PHE A 138 -9.36 10.77 -2.12
N ILE A 139 -10.67 10.73 -1.85
CA ILE A 139 -11.62 9.91 -2.63
C ILE A 139 -11.58 10.30 -4.10
N ASP A 140 -11.63 11.60 -4.38
CA ASP A 140 -11.64 12.12 -5.74
C ASP A 140 -10.34 11.76 -6.49
N ARG A 141 -9.18 11.88 -5.82
CA ARG A 141 -7.86 11.64 -6.43
C ARG A 141 -7.47 10.18 -6.52
N GLU A 142 -7.64 9.42 -5.44
CA GLU A 142 -7.04 8.11 -5.25
C GLU A 142 -8.03 6.95 -5.39
N VAL A 143 -9.33 7.19 -5.18
CA VAL A 143 -10.35 6.13 -5.27
C VAL A 143 -11.07 6.22 -6.61
N ILE A 144 -11.76 7.32 -6.91
CA ILE A 144 -12.48 7.45 -8.20
C ILE A 144 -11.51 7.85 -9.32
N GLY A 145 -10.56 8.74 -9.05
CA GLY A 145 -9.53 9.14 -10.01
C GLY A 145 -8.62 7.99 -10.47
N LYS A 146 -8.60 6.88 -9.72
CA LYS A 146 -7.90 5.64 -10.05
C LYS A 146 -8.86 4.46 -10.19
N MET A 147 -10.09 4.69 -10.63
CA MET A 147 -11.11 3.66 -10.85
C MET A 147 -10.56 2.43 -11.59
N GLU A 148 -9.79 2.64 -12.66
CA GLU A 148 -9.19 1.57 -13.47
C GLU A 148 -8.33 0.59 -12.65
N ALA A 149 -7.72 1.04 -11.54
CA ALA A 149 -6.90 0.20 -10.67
C ALA A 149 -7.71 -0.89 -9.95
N PHE A 150 -9.03 -0.73 -9.81
CA PHE A 150 -9.91 -1.76 -9.24
C PHE A 150 -10.27 -2.84 -10.26
N PHE A 151 -10.09 -2.57 -11.55
CA PHE A 151 -10.43 -3.46 -12.66
C PHE A 151 -9.20 -4.04 -13.37
N CYS A 152 -8.02 -3.45 -13.16
CA CYS A 152 -6.75 -4.05 -13.60
C CYS A 152 -6.52 -5.35 -12.81
N TYR A 153 -6.32 -6.46 -13.51
CA TYR A 153 -5.74 -7.69 -12.95
C TYR A 153 -4.27 -7.52 -12.52
N CYS A 154 -3.71 -6.35 -12.81
CA CYS A 154 -2.37 -5.91 -12.52
C CYS A 154 -2.41 -5.28 -11.12
N ASP A 155 -1.54 -5.73 -10.20
CA ASP A 155 -1.34 -5.26 -8.82
C ASP A 155 -1.03 -3.75 -8.70
N ALA A 156 -1.89 -2.89 -9.23
CA ALA A 156 -1.70 -1.45 -9.27
C ALA A 156 -1.75 -0.95 -7.82
N PRO A 157 -0.67 -0.31 -7.34
CA PRO A 157 -0.66 0.11 -5.97
C PRO A 157 -1.66 1.22 -5.69
N GLY A 158 -2.56 0.94 -4.74
CA GLY A 158 -3.72 1.77 -4.43
C GLY A 158 -3.95 1.98 -2.94
N PRO A 159 -4.81 2.94 -2.58
CA PRO A 159 -5.06 3.33 -1.20
C PRO A 159 -5.82 2.30 -0.36
N LEU A 160 -6.34 1.26 -1.00
CA LEU A 160 -7.06 0.14 -0.37
C LEU A 160 -6.22 -1.15 -0.40
N GLN A 161 -4.89 -1.00 -0.39
CA GLN A 161 -3.94 -2.09 -0.35
C GLN A 161 -3.86 -2.73 1.04
N GLY A 162 -4.72 -3.70 1.29
CA GLY A 162 -4.44 -4.71 2.31
C GLY A 162 -4.42 -4.20 3.75
N THR A 163 -3.96 -5.07 4.64
CA THR A 163 -3.71 -4.74 6.04
C THR A 163 -2.50 -3.83 6.15
N LEU A 164 -2.63 -2.73 6.88
CA LEU A 164 -1.52 -1.85 7.23
C LEU A 164 -1.28 -1.84 8.74
N ILE A 165 -0.02 -1.71 9.12
CA ILE A 165 0.47 -1.71 10.49
C ILE A 165 1.13 -0.36 10.79
N PRO A 166 0.58 0.49 11.68
CA PRO A 166 1.21 1.77 11.96
C PRO A 166 2.57 1.60 12.68
N ASP A 167 3.54 2.41 12.29
CA ASP A 167 4.81 2.64 12.97
C ASP A 167 4.61 3.72 14.04
N LEU A 168 4.22 3.29 15.23
CA LEU A 168 3.76 4.18 16.30
C LEU A 168 4.91 4.92 17.01
N PHE A 169 6.18 4.65 16.68
CA PHE A 169 7.32 5.03 17.53
C PHE A 169 8.33 5.99 16.88
N ALA A 170 8.42 6.04 15.54
CA ALA A 170 9.47 6.81 14.88
C ALA A 170 9.00 8.13 14.25
N ASP A 171 7.76 8.21 13.75
CA ASP A 171 7.46 9.17 12.68
C ASP A 171 6.09 9.88 12.80
N THR A 172 5.53 10.04 14.01
CA THR A 172 4.27 10.80 14.17
C THR A 172 4.53 12.31 14.24
N ASP A 173 4.14 13.04 13.19
CA ASP A 173 4.17 14.52 13.12
C ASP A 173 2.73 15.04 13.11
N GLN A 174 2.31 15.69 14.21
CA GLN A 174 1.02 16.36 14.29
C GLN A 174 1.21 17.87 14.15
N LYS A 175 0.44 18.48 13.25
CA LYS A 175 0.35 19.93 13.06
C LYS A 175 -1.12 20.32 12.99
N GLY A 176 -1.63 20.91 14.06
CA GLY A 176 -3.06 21.20 14.21
C GLY A 176 -3.97 19.99 13.96
N GLU A 177 -4.82 20.09 12.95
CA GLU A 177 -5.82 19.08 12.55
C GLU A 177 -5.28 18.07 11.51
N ARG A 178 -3.96 17.92 11.41
CA ARG A 178 -3.32 16.95 10.52
C ARG A 178 -2.29 16.12 11.27
N ILE A 179 -2.24 14.84 10.94
CA ILE A 179 -1.33 13.86 11.52
C ILE A 179 -0.67 13.11 10.38
N SER A 180 0.65 13.05 10.37
CA SER A 180 1.39 12.14 9.51
C SER A 180 2.05 11.07 10.35
N TYR A 181 1.98 9.81 9.91
CA TYR A 181 2.68 8.69 10.53
C TYR A 181 3.06 7.70 9.43
N ASN A 182 4.05 6.86 9.69
CA ASN A 182 4.34 5.76 8.79
C ASN A 182 3.54 4.52 9.18
N ALA A 183 3.18 3.72 8.21
CA ALA A 183 2.60 2.40 8.38
C ALA A 183 3.33 1.42 7.46
N TYR A 184 3.38 0.16 7.84
CA TYR A 184 3.98 -0.91 7.07
C TYR A 184 2.86 -1.80 6.54
N ARG A 185 2.89 -2.07 5.25
CA ARG A 185 2.20 -3.23 4.69
C ARG A 185 3.12 -4.44 4.90
N PRO A 186 2.70 -5.42 5.71
CA PRO A 186 3.48 -6.64 5.89
C PRO A 186 3.80 -7.27 4.54
N ALA A 187 5.02 -7.75 4.41
CA ALA A 187 5.40 -8.50 3.22
C ALA A 187 4.67 -9.86 3.22
N ASN A 188 4.22 -10.30 2.04
CA ASN A 188 3.72 -11.66 1.82
C ASN A 188 4.84 -12.62 1.39
N GLU A 189 5.98 -12.07 0.97
CA GLU A 189 7.21 -12.75 0.59
C GLU A 189 8.39 -11.86 1.03
N MET A 190 9.61 -12.39 1.04
CA MET A 190 10.76 -11.56 1.41
C MET A 190 11.00 -10.43 0.41
N TYR A 191 11.25 -9.24 0.96
CA TYR A 191 11.45 -7.96 0.28
C TYR A 191 10.25 -7.46 -0.52
N THR A 192 9.03 -7.86 -0.17
CA THR A 192 7.78 -7.34 -0.79
C THR A 192 6.98 -6.37 0.10
N GLY A 193 7.46 -6.14 1.32
CA GLY A 193 6.85 -5.22 2.26
C GLY A 193 6.85 -3.78 1.74
N ALA A 194 5.92 -2.95 2.23
CA ALA A 194 5.86 -1.55 1.86
C ALA A 194 5.82 -0.65 3.10
N LYS A 195 6.63 0.41 3.13
CA LYS A 195 6.50 1.52 4.09
C LYS A 195 5.64 2.58 3.43
N ILE A 196 4.58 2.99 4.11
CA ILE A 196 3.56 3.89 3.62
C ILE A 196 3.49 5.07 4.58
N LYS A 197 3.77 6.27 4.10
CA LYS A 197 3.48 7.48 4.87
C LYS A 197 1.99 7.79 4.73
N VAL A 198 1.27 7.68 5.84
CA VAL A 198 -0.15 7.97 5.95
C VAL A 198 -0.32 9.38 6.52
N THR A 199 -1.11 10.21 5.85
CA THR A 199 -1.52 11.51 6.40
C THR A 199 -3.01 11.49 6.65
N ALA A 200 -3.42 11.67 7.91
CA ALA A 200 -4.80 11.88 8.30
C ALA A 200 -5.09 13.35 8.56
N ALA A 201 -6.30 13.78 8.23
CA ALA A 201 -6.83 15.10 8.55
C ALA A 201 -8.13 14.95 9.33
N LYS A 202 -8.38 15.85 10.28
CA LYS A 202 -9.64 15.92 10.98
C LYS A 202 -10.65 16.66 10.11
N GLU A 203 -11.70 15.97 9.69
CA GLU A 203 -12.84 16.59 9.00
C GLU A 203 -14.08 16.45 9.89
N GLN A 204 -14.68 17.59 10.25
CA GLN A 204 -15.78 17.65 11.21
C GLN A 204 -15.34 17.05 12.56
N ASP A 205 -15.93 15.92 12.95
CA ASP A 205 -15.67 15.24 14.23
C ASP A 205 -14.90 13.91 14.06
N SER A 206 -14.41 13.61 12.86
CA SER A 206 -13.73 12.34 12.54
C SER A 206 -12.35 12.55 11.91
N TRP A 207 -11.39 11.71 12.28
CA TRP A 207 -10.12 11.62 11.57
C TRP A 207 -10.32 10.78 10.31
N LYS A 208 -9.82 11.28 9.18
CA LYS A 208 -9.92 10.62 7.89
C LYS A 208 -8.59 10.67 7.16
N ILE A 209 -8.33 9.68 6.33
CA ILE A 209 -7.08 9.65 5.59
C ILE A 209 -7.14 10.55 4.36
N ASP A 210 -6.10 11.35 4.18
CA ASP A 210 -5.98 12.42 3.18
C ASP A 210 -4.84 12.19 2.17
N ALA A 211 -3.81 11.43 2.56
CA ALA A 211 -2.71 11.09 1.66
C ALA A 211 -2.03 9.76 2.05
N PHE A 212 -1.44 9.14 1.03
CA PHE A 212 -0.67 7.90 1.09
C PHE A 212 0.55 8.01 0.17
N GLU A 213 1.74 7.81 0.71
CA GLU A 213 2.98 7.73 -0.07
C GLU A 213 3.66 6.39 0.20
N MET A 214 3.67 5.50 -0.79
CA MET A 214 4.22 4.15 -0.66
C MET A 214 5.68 4.09 -1.11
N LYS A 215 6.50 3.40 -0.32
CA LYS A 215 7.87 2.99 -0.63
C LYS A 215 8.01 1.49 -0.41
N VAL A 216 8.33 0.74 -1.45
CA VAL A 216 8.49 -0.73 -1.38
C VAL A 216 9.87 -1.06 -0.82
N SER A 217 9.96 -2.09 0.01
CA SER A 217 11.23 -2.62 0.50
C SER A 217 12.03 -3.23 -0.65
N SER A 218 13.35 -3.15 -0.56
CA SER A 218 14.24 -3.94 -1.39
C SER A 218 15.50 -4.23 -0.58
N HIS A 219 16.36 -5.13 -1.07
CA HIS A 219 17.68 -5.35 -0.48
C HIS A 219 18.54 -4.08 -0.40
N GLU A 220 18.31 -3.12 -1.30
CA GLU A 220 19.02 -1.84 -1.32
C GLU A 220 18.35 -0.77 -0.43
N GLN A 221 17.09 -1.00 -0.05
CA GLN A 221 16.25 -0.06 0.70
C GLN A 221 15.41 -0.80 1.73
N SER A 222 16.08 -1.41 2.72
CA SER A 222 15.45 -2.05 3.86
C SER A 222 14.81 -1.02 4.81
N PHE A 223 13.77 -1.45 5.52
CA PHE A 223 13.05 -0.60 6.49
C PHE A 223 13.75 -0.52 7.84
N SER A 224 14.67 -1.44 8.13
CA SER A 224 15.44 -1.53 9.38
C SER A 224 14.56 -1.50 10.63
N ILE A 225 13.52 -2.32 10.63
CA ILE A 225 12.57 -2.44 11.74
C ILE A 225 13.29 -2.94 12.99
N THR A 226 12.99 -2.33 14.13
CA THR A 226 13.58 -2.68 15.42
C THR A 226 12.69 -3.63 16.21
N LEU A 227 13.29 -4.39 17.14
CA LEU A 227 12.55 -5.25 18.06
C LEU A 227 11.50 -4.47 18.87
N GLU A 228 11.82 -3.24 19.30
CA GLU A 228 10.89 -2.39 20.06
C GLU A 228 9.62 -2.11 19.26
N GLN A 229 9.75 -1.79 17.97
CA GLN A 229 8.61 -1.58 17.08
C GLN A 229 7.76 -2.85 16.93
N VAL A 230 8.39 -4.03 16.83
CA VAL A 230 7.68 -5.31 16.74
C VAL A 230 6.87 -5.57 18.02
N LEU A 231 7.49 -5.49 19.19
CA LEU A 231 6.82 -5.76 20.47
C LEU A 231 5.65 -4.79 20.70
N ALA A 232 5.88 -3.53 20.43
CA ALA A 232 4.91 -2.49 20.72
C ALA A 232 3.75 -2.48 19.71
N TYR A 233 3.94 -2.97 18.47
CA TYR A 233 2.85 -3.29 17.56
C TYR A 233 1.90 -4.34 18.15
N TYR A 234 2.43 -5.49 18.58
CA TYR A 234 1.60 -6.56 19.14
C TYR A 234 0.89 -6.08 20.42
N GLN A 235 1.58 -5.32 21.26
CA GLN A 235 0.97 -4.69 22.44
C GLN A 235 -0.19 -3.76 22.07
N ALA A 236 -0.04 -2.93 21.04
CA ALA A 236 -1.11 -2.04 20.55
C ALA A 236 -2.32 -2.83 20.00
N LYS A 237 -2.09 -4.04 19.47
CA LYS A 237 -3.14 -4.99 19.06
C LYS A 237 -3.75 -5.78 20.24
N GLY A 238 -3.28 -5.56 21.47
CA GLY A 238 -3.72 -6.31 22.65
C GLY A 238 -3.18 -7.74 22.69
N VAL A 239 -2.14 -8.05 21.92
CA VAL A 239 -1.45 -9.34 21.90
C VAL A 239 -0.16 -9.19 22.70
N GLU A 240 -0.06 -9.91 23.81
CA GLU A 240 1.17 -9.92 24.60
C GLU A 240 2.17 -10.91 23.98
N VAL A 241 3.34 -10.39 23.60
CA VAL A 241 4.45 -11.16 23.04
C VAL A 241 5.72 -10.92 23.85
N ARG A 242 6.61 -11.92 23.87
CA ARG A 242 7.95 -11.80 24.45
C ARG A 242 9.00 -12.12 23.40
N HIS A 243 10.12 -11.41 23.46
CA HIS A 243 11.28 -11.72 22.62
C HIS A 243 11.98 -13.00 23.12
N ILE A 244 12.29 -13.90 22.19
CA ILE A 244 13.01 -15.15 22.47
C ILE A 244 14.48 -15.01 22.05
N GLU A 245 14.71 -14.69 20.78
CA GLU A 245 16.04 -14.56 20.20
C GLU A 245 16.00 -13.70 18.93
N THR A 246 17.17 -13.22 18.52
CA THR A 246 17.37 -12.54 17.24
C THR A 246 18.36 -13.36 16.42
N ASP A 247 17.96 -13.74 15.22
CA ASP A 247 18.80 -14.38 14.22
C ASP A 247 19.20 -13.39 13.13
N GLN A 248 19.99 -13.83 12.15
CA GLN A 248 20.34 -13.05 10.98
C GLN A 248 20.06 -13.81 9.68
N ASP A 249 19.56 -13.09 8.68
CA ASP A 249 19.46 -13.60 7.32
C ASP A 249 20.84 -13.67 6.63
N ARG A 250 20.88 -14.15 5.38
CA ARG A 250 22.13 -14.24 4.61
C ARG A 250 22.76 -12.89 4.27
N ASN A 251 21.99 -11.81 4.33
CA ASN A 251 22.42 -10.44 4.07
C ASN A 251 22.78 -9.70 5.37
N GLY A 252 22.66 -10.34 6.53
CA GLY A 252 22.94 -9.75 7.85
C GLY A 252 21.78 -8.94 8.44
N GLU A 253 20.60 -8.98 7.82
CA GLU A 253 19.37 -8.38 8.33
C GLU A 253 18.85 -9.18 9.53
N ALA A 254 18.26 -8.49 10.51
CA ALA A 254 17.81 -9.11 11.74
C ALA A 254 16.50 -9.86 11.56
N ILE A 255 16.38 -10.98 12.26
CA ILE A 255 15.14 -11.77 12.31
C ILE A 255 14.76 -11.94 13.76
N PHE A 256 13.72 -11.22 14.18
CA PHE A 256 13.24 -11.26 15.56
C PHE A 256 12.32 -12.44 15.74
N ILE A 257 12.65 -13.32 16.68
CA ILE A 257 11.79 -14.43 17.08
C ILE A 257 11.03 -14.01 18.34
N VAL A 258 9.72 -13.83 18.20
CA VAL A 258 8.81 -13.49 19.29
C VAL A 258 7.86 -14.64 19.57
N GLU A 259 7.42 -14.75 20.82
CA GLU A 259 6.48 -15.78 21.26
C GLU A 259 5.27 -15.13 21.93
N THR A 260 4.07 -15.53 21.51
CA THR A 260 2.82 -15.10 22.12
C THR A 260 2.67 -15.72 23.52
N VAL A 261 2.34 -14.89 24.52
CA VAL A 261 2.22 -15.35 25.91
C VAL A 261 1.00 -16.25 26.12
N ALA A 262 -0.06 -16.07 25.32
CA ALA A 262 -1.32 -16.79 25.48
C ALA A 262 -1.25 -18.28 25.11
N ASP A 263 -0.53 -18.62 24.03
CA ASP A 263 -0.52 -19.96 23.45
C ASP A 263 0.88 -20.48 23.10
N GLY A 264 1.94 -19.69 23.35
CA GLY A 264 3.33 -20.10 23.11
C GLY A 264 3.70 -20.21 21.64
N LYS A 265 2.90 -19.63 20.74
CA LYS A 265 3.18 -19.63 19.30
C LYS A 265 4.36 -18.72 19.00
N LYS A 266 5.32 -19.23 18.22
CA LYS A 266 6.49 -18.47 17.79
C LYS A 266 6.27 -17.86 16.41
N ILE A 267 6.70 -16.61 16.27
CA ILE A 267 6.61 -15.83 15.04
C ILE A 267 8.01 -15.30 14.73
N ALA A 268 8.48 -15.53 13.51
CA ALA A 268 9.68 -14.90 12.99
C ALA A 268 9.28 -13.61 12.25
N VAL A 269 9.94 -12.51 12.57
CA VAL A 269 9.71 -11.19 11.96
C VAL A 269 11.01 -10.67 11.36
N HIS A 270 11.03 -10.49 10.04
CA HIS A 270 12.19 -10.01 9.29
C HIS A 270 12.29 -8.47 9.33
N SER A 271 13.46 -7.93 9.69
CA SER A 271 13.64 -6.50 9.92
C SER A 271 13.61 -5.65 8.65
N ALA A 272 13.89 -6.24 7.48
CA ALA A 272 14.05 -5.45 6.26
C ALA A 272 12.72 -4.97 5.66
N ASP A 273 11.63 -5.68 5.93
CA ASP A 273 10.39 -5.58 5.15
C ASP A 273 9.13 -5.90 5.94
N TRP A 274 9.23 -6.20 7.24
CA TRP A 274 8.10 -6.64 8.06
C TRP A 274 7.48 -7.96 7.53
N PHE A 275 8.28 -8.86 6.96
CA PHE A 275 7.82 -10.21 6.65
C PHE A 275 7.62 -11.00 7.95
N THR A 276 6.42 -11.53 8.16
CA THR A 276 6.09 -12.36 9.33
C THR A 276 5.76 -13.78 8.91
N ILE A 277 6.38 -14.77 9.51
CA ILE A 277 6.13 -16.19 9.22
C ILE A 277 6.11 -17.01 10.52
N ASP A 278 5.40 -18.14 10.49
CA ASP A 278 5.51 -19.14 11.55
C ASP A 278 6.96 -19.61 11.71
N TYR A 279 7.46 -19.69 12.94
CA TYR A 279 8.85 -20.04 13.20
C TYR A 279 9.23 -21.43 12.68
N ASP A 280 8.33 -22.41 12.75
CA ASP A 280 8.66 -23.77 12.31
C ASP A 280 8.85 -23.80 10.79
N LEU A 281 8.03 -23.03 10.05
CA LEU A 281 8.20 -22.83 8.61
C LEU A 281 9.47 -22.03 8.28
N TRP A 282 9.82 -21.03 9.09
CA TRP A 282 11.08 -20.31 8.93
C TRP A 282 12.29 -21.25 9.01
N VAL A 283 12.32 -22.12 10.03
CA VAL A 283 13.40 -23.09 10.20
C VAL A 283 13.46 -24.05 9.01
N GLU A 284 12.32 -24.55 8.53
CA GLU A 284 12.28 -25.48 7.40
C GLU A 284 12.77 -24.86 6.08
N TRP A 285 12.39 -23.61 5.80
CA TRP A 285 12.64 -23.01 4.49
C TRP A 285 13.97 -22.27 4.41
N TYR A 286 14.50 -21.80 5.54
CA TYR A 286 15.60 -20.84 5.54
C TYR A 286 16.83 -21.21 6.38
N LYS A 287 16.72 -22.18 7.30
CA LYS A 287 17.88 -22.75 8.01
C LYS A 287 18.34 -24.07 7.38
#